data_AF-A0A3D3XZP7-F1
#
_entry.id   AF-A0A3D3XZP7-F1
#
_cell.length_a   1.000
_cell.length_b   1.000
_cell.length_c   1.000
_cell.angle_alpha   90.00
_cell.angle_beta   90.00
_cell.angle_gamma   90.00
#
_symmetry.space_group_name_H-M   'P 1'
#
loop_
_entity.id
_entity.type
_entity.pdbx_description
1 polymer ?
#
loop_
_entity_poly.entity_id
_entity_poly.type
_entity_poly.pdbx_seq_one_letter_code
_entity_poly.pdbx_strand_id
1 'polypeptide(L)'
;VEDIPKDAILHGLPWNWESYGGYLDALEALGPSINICGLVGHCATRFYVMGERAVEEPATADEIRQIAELAGQSVKEGAVGFSTNRLPGHRLPDGRSIPGTFAHRDELRAVAKAVGVYGGFMQTVSDFREFDEEMELIADEARSSRGALFSSAAEIGTERMNEKVMAMRAEGLNVTSVTVPRSGGGVGGLSTDNFFRTPAWMELRQLDFEGRLNAIRDADYRQRLIVEVKEQGQPVLEGTKRWFWMGDAERPCYTQALDKSLYAMAQAADEHPVETWLRITDETNGRALFHMRGFNVNLDSLEELITTEWAMPGLGDAGAHVSQMIDSGWSTFILSHWHRDSG
;
A
#
# COMPACT_ATOMS: atom_id res chain seq x y z
N VAL A 1 -5.74 7.48 4.71
CA VAL A 1 -5.14 6.37 3.95
C VAL A 1 -5.60 6.45 2.51
N GLU A 2 -6.91 6.35 2.25
CA GLU A 2 -7.45 6.37 0.88
C GLU A 2 -7.79 7.78 0.35
N ASP A 3 -7.72 7.96 -0.97
CA ASP A 3 -8.19 9.11 -1.76
C ASP A 3 -9.64 8.90 -2.27
N ILE A 4 -10.47 8.22 -1.47
CA ILE A 4 -11.88 8.03 -1.79
C ILE A 4 -12.68 9.21 -1.21
N PRO A 5 -13.45 9.95 -2.02
CA PRO A 5 -14.26 11.05 -1.52
C PRO A 5 -15.20 10.60 -0.39
N LYS A 6 -15.24 11.37 0.70
CA LYS A 6 -16.16 11.12 1.83
C LYS A 6 -17.60 10.90 1.39
N ASP A 7 -18.05 11.67 0.41
CA ASP A 7 -19.39 11.58 -0.14
C ASP A 7 -19.67 10.21 -0.77
N ALA A 8 -18.70 9.65 -1.51
CA ALA A 8 -18.81 8.32 -2.10
C ALA A 8 -18.89 7.22 -1.02
N ILE A 9 -18.14 7.38 0.08
CA ILE A 9 -18.20 6.45 1.23
C ILE A 9 -19.59 6.51 1.88
N LEU A 10 -20.08 7.71 2.19
CA LEU A 10 -21.34 7.89 2.92
C LEU A 10 -22.57 7.45 2.12
N HIS A 11 -22.54 7.53 0.80
CA HIS A 11 -23.66 7.18 -0.07
C HIS A 11 -23.48 5.85 -0.82
N GLY A 12 -22.31 5.23 -0.72
CA GLY A 12 -22.00 3.97 -1.43
C GLY A 12 -22.69 2.74 -0.87
N LEU A 13 -23.19 2.80 0.37
CA LEU A 13 -23.93 1.73 1.05
C LEU A 13 -25.10 2.30 1.85
N PRO A 14 -26.13 1.48 2.16
CA PRO A 14 -27.31 1.94 2.90
C PRO A 14 -27.07 2.18 4.41
N TRP A 15 -25.93 1.74 4.96
CA TRP A 15 -25.53 1.91 6.37
C TRP A 15 -26.60 1.51 7.41
N ASN A 16 -27.43 0.53 7.08
CA ASN A 16 -28.53 0.02 7.91
C ASN A 16 -28.21 -1.32 8.59
N TRP A 17 -26.93 -1.59 8.81
CA TRP A 17 -26.39 -2.84 9.35
C TRP A 17 -25.27 -2.55 10.35
N GLU A 18 -25.09 -3.45 11.32
CA GLU A 18 -24.06 -3.36 12.36
C GLU A 18 -23.24 -4.65 12.50
N SER A 19 -23.57 -5.70 11.75
CA SER A 19 -22.85 -6.97 11.73
C SER A 19 -22.29 -7.27 10.34
N TYR A 20 -21.34 -8.20 10.26
CA TYR A 20 -20.76 -8.59 8.99
C TYR A 20 -21.78 -9.29 8.08
N GLY A 21 -22.66 -10.12 8.67
CA GLY A 21 -23.78 -10.73 7.95
C GLY A 21 -24.72 -9.68 7.34
N GLY A 22 -25.07 -8.64 8.10
CA GLY A 22 -25.91 -7.55 7.58
C GLY A 22 -25.23 -6.74 6.46
N TYR A 23 -23.90 -6.60 6.50
CA TYR A 23 -23.13 -6.06 5.39
C TYR A 23 -23.22 -6.93 4.14
N LEU A 24 -23.10 -8.27 4.28
CA LEU A 24 -23.25 -9.20 3.16
C LEU A 24 -24.68 -9.17 2.57
N ASP A 25 -25.71 -9.10 3.41
CA ASP A 25 -27.10 -8.94 2.96
C ASP A 25 -27.27 -7.65 2.15
N ALA A 26 -26.66 -6.56 2.60
CA ALA A 26 -26.69 -5.28 1.89
C ALA A 26 -25.96 -5.34 0.54
N LEU A 27 -24.83 -6.07 0.45
CA LEU A 27 -24.15 -6.31 -0.81
C LEU A 27 -24.96 -7.20 -1.76
N GLU A 28 -25.56 -8.27 -1.25
CA GLU A 28 -26.38 -9.19 -2.06
C GLU A 28 -27.58 -8.47 -2.68
N ALA A 29 -28.20 -7.55 -1.93
CA ALA A 29 -29.29 -6.71 -2.42
C ALA A 29 -28.89 -5.79 -3.59
N LEU A 30 -27.61 -5.49 -3.79
CA LEU A 30 -27.11 -4.74 -4.95
C LEU A 30 -27.03 -5.59 -6.23
N GLY A 31 -27.17 -6.92 -6.13
CA GLY A 31 -27.08 -7.84 -7.27
C GLY A 31 -25.73 -7.81 -8.00
N PRO A 32 -24.60 -8.01 -7.30
CA PRO A 32 -23.27 -7.90 -7.91
C PRO A 32 -23.08 -8.95 -9.00
N SER A 33 -22.46 -8.55 -10.11
CA SER A 33 -22.15 -9.46 -11.22
C SER A 33 -20.90 -10.33 -10.98
N ILE A 34 -20.21 -10.13 -9.85
CA ILE A 34 -18.99 -10.82 -9.48
C ILE A 34 -19.14 -11.43 -8.08
N ASN A 35 -18.36 -12.47 -7.80
CA ASN A 35 -18.24 -12.99 -6.45
C ASN A 35 -17.49 -11.98 -5.58
N ILE A 36 -17.99 -11.75 -4.37
CA ILE A 36 -17.37 -10.87 -3.39
C ILE A 36 -17.01 -11.71 -2.17
N CYS A 37 -15.74 -11.66 -1.76
CA CYS A 37 -15.25 -12.25 -0.52
C CYS A 37 -14.46 -11.18 0.21
N GLY A 38 -14.72 -10.99 1.50
CA GLY A 38 -14.08 -9.96 2.30
C GLY A 38 -13.49 -10.48 3.60
N LEU A 39 -12.50 -9.76 4.09
CA LEU A 39 -11.97 -9.88 5.44
C LEU A 39 -12.63 -8.80 6.30
N VAL A 40 -12.86 -9.08 7.58
CA VAL A 40 -13.21 -8.03 8.54
C VAL A 40 -11.92 -7.33 9.02
N GLY A 41 -11.96 -6.00 9.12
CA GLY A 41 -10.76 -5.19 9.38
C GLY A 41 -10.57 -4.84 10.86
N HIS A 42 -9.36 -5.06 11.36
CA HIS A 42 -8.97 -4.80 12.75
C HIS A 42 -9.26 -3.37 13.22
N CYS A 43 -8.94 -2.38 12.40
CA CYS A 43 -9.15 -0.97 12.72
C CYS A 43 -10.62 -0.68 13.07
N ALA A 44 -11.55 -1.17 12.26
CA ALA A 44 -12.98 -0.97 12.48
C ALA A 44 -13.48 -1.74 13.71
N THR A 45 -13.07 -3.01 13.86
CA THR A 45 -13.42 -3.85 15.03
C THR A 45 -12.94 -3.23 16.34
N ARG A 46 -11.69 -2.73 16.37
CA ARG A 46 -11.10 -2.10 17.55
C ARG A 46 -11.81 -0.79 17.89
N PHE A 47 -12.10 0.04 16.89
CA PHE A 47 -12.84 1.29 17.08
C PHE A 47 -14.27 1.04 17.57
N TYR A 48 -14.95 0.00 17.06
CA TYR A 48 -16.29 -0.38 17.52
C TYR A 48 -16.31 -0.74 19.02
N VAL A 49 -15.31 -1.48 19.51
CA VAL A 49 -15.24 -1.91 20.92
C VAL A 49 -14.75 -0.80 21.85
N MET A 50 -13.70 -0.08 21.46
CA MET A 50 -12.98 0.85 22.36
C MET A 50 -13.35 2.33 22.15
N GLY A 51 -14.04 2.67 21.05
CA GLY A 51 -14.23 4.05 20.62
C GLY A 51 -12.92 4.74 20.25
N GLU A 52 -12.83 6.06 20.50
CA GLU A 52 -11.66 6.88 20.15
C GLU A 52 -10.34 6.40 20.79
N ARG A 53 -10.42 5.75 21.96
CA ARG A 53 -9.26 5.18 22.65
C ARG A 53 -8.52 4.15 21.78
N ALA A 54 -9.20 3.52 20.82
CA ALA A 54 -8.60 2.57 19.88
C ALA A 54 -7.40 3.13 19.09
N VAL A 55 -7.32 4.45 18.93
CA VAL A 55 -6.27 5.11 18.14
C VAL A 55 -4.91 5.06 18.86
N GLU A 56 -4.89 5.24 20.19
CA GLU A 56 -3.64 5.49 20.92
C GLU A 56 -3.44 4.55 22.12
N GLU A 57 -4.51 3.95 22.63
CA GLU A 57 -4.45 3.16 23.85
C GLU A 57 -4.40 1.65 23.58
N PRO A 58 -3.67 0.89 24.42
CA PRO A 58 -3.77 -0.56 24.43
C PRO A 58 -5.17 -1.01 24.88
N ALA A 59 -5.68 -2.08 24.28
CA ALA A 59 -6.90 -2.73 24.72
C ALA A 59 -6.68 -3.39 26.10
N THR A 60 -7.66 -3.25 26.99
CA THR A 60 -7.75 -4.02 28.24
C THR A 60 -8.04 -5.49 27.96
N ALA A 61 -7.86 -6.36 28.95
CA ALA A 61 -8.15 -7.78 28.80
C ALA A 61 -9.62 -8.07 28.38
N ASP A 62 -10.57 -7.27 28.86
CA ASP A 62 -11.98 -7.41 28.49
C ASP A 62 -12.23 -6.91 27.06
N GLU A 63 -11.63 -5.79 26.66
CA GLU A 63 -11.72 -5.29 25.28
C GLU A 63 -11.07 -6.26 24.29
N ILE A 64 -9.93 -6.88 24.62
CA ILE A 64 -9.31 -7.93 23.79
C ILE A 64 -10.28 -9.10 23.59
N ARG A 65 -10.95 -9.54 24.65
CA ARG A 65 -11.96 -10.59 24.57
C ARG A 65 -13.11 -10.20 23.64
N GLN A 66 -13.64 -8.98 23.77
CA GLN A 66 -14.72 -8.47 22.92
C GLN A 66 -14.29 -8.34 21.44
N ILE A 67 -13.08 -7.83 21.17
CA ILE A 67 -12.52 -7.71 19.82
C ILE A 67 -12.38 -9.10 19.18
N ALA A 68 -11.86 -10.08 19.91
CA ALA A 68 -11.71 -11.45 19.43
C ALA A 68 -13.07 -12.12 19.19
N GLU A 69 -14.04 -11.96 20.10
CA GLU A 69 -15.41 -12.47 19.93
C GLU A 69 -16.07 -11.90 18.67
N LEU A 70 -15.95 -10.58 18.44
CA LEU A 70 -16.50 -9.92 17.25
C LEU A 70 -15.81 -10.36 15.95
N ALA A 71 -14.49 -10.56 15.99
CA ALA A 71 -13.72 -11.10 14.87
C ALA A 71 -14.20 -12.51 14.47
N GLY A 72 -14.30 -13.41 15.45
CA GLY A 72 -14.80 -14.77 15.23
C GLY A 72 -16.25 -14.79 14.74
N GLN A 73 -17.13 -13.96 15.33
CA GLN A 73 -18.52 -13.85 14.91
C GLN A 73 -18.64 -13.34 13.46
N SER A 74 -17.80 -12.41 13.03
CA SER A 74 -17.78 -11.93 11.64
C SER A 74 -17.43 -13.04 10.65
N VAL A 75 -16.48 -13.92 11.01
CA VAL A 75 -16.12 -15.10 10.19
C VAL A 75 -17.27 -16.11 10.15
N LYS A 76 -17.91 -16.36 11.29
CA LYS A 76 -19.10 -17.21 11.37
C LYS A 76 -20.24 -16.71 10.47
N GLU A 77 -20.36 -15.39 10.31
CA GLU A 77 -21.36 -14.73 9.49
C GLU A 77 -21.00 -14.65 7.99
N GLY A 78 -19.79 -15.05 7.59
CA GLY A 78 -19.40 -15.18 6.18
C GLY A 78 -18.13 -14.43 5.78
N ALA A 79 -17.46 -13.71 6.67
CA ALA A 79 -16.12 -13.20 6.38
C ALA A 79 -15.16 -14.36 6.13
N VAL A 80 -14.28 -14.26 5.12
CA VAL A 80 -13.30 -15.33 4.85
C VAL A 80 -12.13 -15.31 5.85
N GLY A 81 -12.05 -14.28 6.68
CA GLY A 81 -10.98 -14.09 7.65
C GLY A 81 -10.97 -12.67 8.23
N PHE A 82 -9.82 -12.32 8.81
CA PHE A 82 -9.59 -11.06 9.52
C PHE A 82 -8.28 -10.41 9.04
N SER A 83 -8.28 -9.10 8.86
CA SER A 83 -7.09 -8.35 8.40
C SER A 83 -6.57 -7.37 9.45
N THR A 84 -5.24 -7.31 9.60
CA THR A 84 -4.53 -6.44 10.53
C THR A 84 -3.55 -5.53 9.77
N ASN A 85 -3.27 -4.36 10.33
CA ASN A 85 -2.35 -3.40 9.73
C ASN A 85 -1.49 -2.76 10.82
N ARG A 86 -0.20 -3.07 10.77
CA ARG A 86 0.82 -2.65 11.74
C ARG A 86 1.82 -1.66 11.12
N LEU A 87 1.50 -1.06 9.97
CA LEU A 87 2.38 -0.13 9.28
C LEU A 87 2.16 1.32 9.78
N PRO A 88 3.13 1.96 10.46
CA PRO A 88 2.97 3.32 11.02
C PRO A 88 2.80 4.43 9.97
N GLY A 89 3.05 4.12 8.69
CA GLY A 89 2.81 5.00 7.57
C GLY A 89 1.31 5.19 7.27
N HIS A 90 0.46 4.25 7.69
CA HIS A 90 -0.98 4.35 7.50
C HIS A 90 -1.60 5.22 8.60
N ARG A 91 -2.01 6.43 8.19
CA ARG A 91 -2.41 7.50 9.11
C ARG A 91 -3.83 8.00 8.86
N LEU A 92 -4.43 8.48 9.94
CA LEU A 92 -5.64 9.29 9.96
C LEU A 92 -5.34 10.69 9.37
N PRO A 93 -6.36 11.47 8.98
CA PRO A 93 -6.17 12.82 8.44
C PRO A 93 -5.44 13.79 9.38
N ASP A 94 -5.50 13.56 10.69
CA ASP A 94 -4.81 14.36 11.71
C ASP A 94 -3.34 13.94 11.92
N GLY A 95 -2.86 12.93 11.18
CA GLY A 95 -1.48 12.47 11.20
C GLY A 95 -1.16 11.37 12.22
N ARG A 96 -2.12 10.98 13.08
CA ARG A 96 -1.97 9.82 13.97
C ARG A 96 -2.04 8.50 13.20
N SER A 97 -1.44 7.45 13.75
CA SER A 97 -1.54 6.10 13.14
C SER A 97 -2.97 5.57 13.25
N ILE A 98 -3.38 4.72 12.32
CA ILE A 98 -4.71 4.10 12.38
C ILE A 98 -4.84 3.16 13.61
N PRO A 99 -6.06 3.00 14.17
CA PRO A 99 -6.32 2.02 15.21
C PRO A 99 -5.74 0.63 14.91
N GLY A 100 -5.11 0.02 15.91
CA GLY A 100 -4.50 -1.30 15.78
C GLY A 100 -3.04 -1.32 15.34
N THR A 101 -2.48 -0.20 14.85
CA THR A 101 -1.08 -0.14 14.37
C THR A 101 -0.09 -0.68 15.41
N PHE A 102 -0.28 -0.31 16.67
CA PHE A 102 0.59 -0.71 17.79
C PHE A 102 -0.07 -1.71 18.74
N ALA A 103 -1.03 -2.50 18.24
CA ALA A 103 -1.69 -3.53 19.03
C ALA A 103 -0.66 -4.51 19.62
N HIS A 104 -0.88 -4.90 20.87
CA HIS A 104 -0.03 -5.90 21.51
C HIS A 104 -0.26 -7.26 20.84
N ARG A 105 0.80 -8.08 20.76
CA ARG A 105 0.73 -9.39 20.09
C ARG A 105 -0.32 -10.31 20.72
N ASP A 106 -0.58 -10.17 22.01
CA ASP A 106 -1.60 -10.96 22.72
C ASP A 106 -3.04 -10.68 22.24
N GLU A 107 -3.31 -9.44 21.82
CA GLU A 107 -4.58 -9.09 21.17
C GLU A 107 -4.73 -9.84 19.85
N LEU A 108 -3.68 -9.84 19.03
CA LEU A 108 -3.69 -10.48 17.71
C LEU A 108 -3.77 -12.01 17.80
N ARG A 109 -3.09 -12.61 18.78
CA ARG A 109 -3.21 -14.05 19.09
C ARG A 109 -4.61 -14.43 19.52
N ALA A 110 -5.26 -13.62 20.38
CA ALA A 110 -6.63 -13.86 20.81
C ALA A 110 -7.61 -13.80 19.62
N VAL A 111 -7.44 -12.81 18.74
CA VAL A 111 -8.20 -12.68 17.50
C VAL A 111 -7.99 -13.88 16.59
N ALA A 112 -6.74 -14.29 16.32
CA ALA A 112 -6.43 -15.41 15.45
C ALA A 112 -7.09 -16.71 15.92
N LYS A 113 -7.08 -16.96 17.24
CA LYS A 113 -7.77 -18.11 17.84
C LYS A 113 -9.28 -18.05 17.60
N ALA A 114 -9.91 -16.90 17.80
CA ALA A 114 -11.36 -16.75 17.61
C ALA A 114 -11.78 -16.87 16.14
N VAL A 115 -10.98 -16.31 15.22
CA VAL A 115 -11.12 -16.45 13.77
C VAL A 115 -10.98 -17.91 13.34
N GLY A 116 -10.00 -18.62 13.92
CA GLY A 116 -9.73 -20.02 13.64
C GLY A 116 -10.83 -20.99 14.06
N VAL A 117 -11.55 -20.71 15.15
CA VAL A 117 -12.72 -21.51 15.59
C VAL A 117 -13.76 -21.67 14.46
N TYR A 118 -13.90 -20.65 13.60
CA TYR A 118 -14.82 -20.66 12.47
C TYR A 118 -14.12 -20.88 11.11
N GLY A 119 -12.83 -21.25 11.11
CA GLY A 119 -12.08 -21.62 9.90
C GLY A 119 -11.68 -20.42 9.02
N GLY A 120 -11.56 -19.22 9.58
CA GLY A 120 -11.10 -18.04 8.86
C GLY A 120 -9.57 -17.92 8.75
N PHE A 121 -9.11 -17.12 7.81
CA PHE A 121 -7.69 -16.74 7.66
C PHE A 121 -7.32 -15.50 8.46
N MET A 122 -6.06 -15.36 8.83
CA MET A 122 -5.46 -14.09 9.23
C MET A 122 -4.72 -13.47 8.06
N GLN A 123 -4.84 -12.15 7.86
CA GLN A 123 -4.02 -11.39 6.91
C GLN A 123 -3.32 -10.24 7.63
N THR A 124 -1.99 -10.16 7.51
CA THR A 124 -1.20 -9.18 8.25
C THR A 124 -0.37 -8.29 7.32
N VAL A 125 -0.55 -6.98 7.45
CA VAL A 125 0.38 -5.97 6.93
C VAL A 125 1.32 -5.59 8.08
N SER A 126 2.62 -5.88 7.93
CA SER A 126 3.65 -5.58 8.93
C SER A 126 4.66 -4.58 8.40
N ASP A 127 5.27 -3.81 9.29
CA ASP A 127 6.41 -2.94 8.97
C ASP A 127 7.76 -3.69 9.02
N PHE A 128 7.76 -4.95 9.48
CA PHE A 128 8.92 -5.84 9.60
C PHE A 128 10.14 -5.21 10.30
N ARG A 129 9.96 -4.19 11.15
CA ARG A 129 11.07 -3.61 11.94
C ARG A 129 11.65 -4.62 12.92
N GLU A 130 10.76 -5.31 13.64
CA GLU A 130 11.02 -6.43 14.53
C GLU A 130 10.80 -7.75 13.77
N PHE A 131 11.63 -8.00 12.76
CA PHE A 131 11.38 -9.06 11.77
C PHE A 131 11.13 -10.44 12.41
N ASP A 132 11.98 -10.86 13.35
CA ASP A 132 11.84 -12.19 13.95
C ASP A 132 10.56 -12.30 14.79
N GLU A 133 10.22 -11.26 15.56
CA GLU A 133 8.99 -11.24 16.35
C GLU A 133 7.73 -11.14 15.49
N GLU A 134 7.79 -10.44 14.36
CA GLU A 134 6.70 -10.36 13.38
C GLU A 134 6.49 -11.70 12.65
N MET A 135 7.57 -12.39 12.26
CA MET A 135 7.45 -13.74 11.69
C MET A 135 6.94 -14.75 12.72
N GLU A 136 7.34 -14.67 13.99
CA GLU A 136 6.77 -15.54 15.03
C GLU A 136 5.27 -15.26 15.24
N LEU A 137 4.85 -14.00 15.19
CA LEU A 137 3.43 -13.66 15.25
C LEU A 137 2.65 -14.26 14.07
N ILE A 138 3.19 -14.20 12.85
CA ILE A 138 2.57 -14.84 11.66
C ILE A 138 2.46 -16.36 11.86
N ALA A 139 3.48 -17.00 12.46
CA ALA A 139 3.42 -18.42 12.80
C ALA A 139 2.32 -18.71 13.84
N ASP A 140 2.21 -17.89 14.89
CA ASP A 140 1.15 -18.02 15.91
C ASP A 140 -0.26 -17.86 15.30
N GLU A 141 -0.42 -16.91 14.39
CA GLU A 141 -1.65 -16.69 13.63
C GLU A 141 -1.98 -17.91 12.76
N ALA A 142 -1.00 -18.48 12.07
CA ALA A 142 -1.18 -19.67 11.24
C ALA A 142 -1.49 -20.93 12.05
N ARG A 143 -0.89 -21.11 13.23
CA ARG A 143 -1.18 -22.21 14.16
C ARG A 143 -2.60 -22.16 14.69
N SER A 144 -3.13 -20.94 14.87
CA SER A 144 -4.40 -20.71 15.56
C SER A 144 -5.59 -20.56 14.61
N SER A 145 -5.36 -20.47 13.31
CA SER A 145 -6.37 -20.18 12.29
C SER A 145 -6.28 -21.14 11.10
N ARG A 146 -7.08 -20.91 10.03
CA ARG A 146 -6.99 -21.72 8.80
C ARG A 146 -5.66 -21.52 8.07
N GLY A 147 -4.98 -20.41 8.33
CA GLY A 147 -3.71 -20.04 7.75
C GLY A 147 -3.47 -18.54 7.85
N ALA A 148 -2.23 -18.14 7.62
CA ALA A 148 -1.83 -16.75 7.62
C ALA A 148 -1.40 -16.29 6.23
N LEU A 149 -1.92 -15.14 5.84
CA LEU A 149 -1.49 -14.34 4.70
C LEU A 149 -0.68 -13.16 5.23
N PHE A 150 0.41 -12.79 4.56
CA PHE A 150 1.14 -11.57 4.92
C PHE A 150 1.65 -10.82 3.70
N SER A 151 1.59 -9.49 3.77
CA SER A 151 2.11 -8.64 2.70
C SER A 151 3.64 -8.60 2.75
N SER A 152 4.29 -8.85 1.62
CA SER A 152 5.75 -8.70 1.49
C SER A 152 6.15 -7.82 0.31
N ALA A 153 7.38 -7.33 0.37
CA ALA A 153 8.07 -6.64 -0.69
C ALA A 153 9.52 -7.12 -0.75
N ALA A 154 10.13 -7.04 -1.93
CA ALA A 154 11.49 -7.51 -2.16
C ALA A 154 12.51 -6.83 -1.23
N GLU A 155 12.28 -5.57 -0.86
CA GLU A 155 13.15 -4.80 0.03
C GLU A 155 13.26 -5.36 1.46
N ILE A 156 12.32 -6.22 1.88
CA ILE A 156 12.40 -6.88 3.20
C ILE A 156 13.53 -7.92 3.21
N GLY A 157 13.83 -8.53 2.05
CA GLY A 157 14.85 -9.56 1.86
C GLY A 157 14.24 -10.94 1.65
N THR A 158 14.29 -11.42 0.40
CA THR A 158 13.71 -12.71 -0.01
C THR A 158 14.33 -13.90 0.72
N GLU A 159 15.66 -13.94 0.87
CA GLU A 159 16.38 -15.04 1.52
C GLU A 159 15.95 -15.27 2.97
N ARG A 160 15.98 -14.20 3.79
CA ARG A 160 15.57 -14.28 5.20
C ARG A 160 14.08 -14.59 5.37
N MET A 161 13.23 -14.12 4.46
CA MET A 161 11.80 -14.49 4.47
C MET A 161 11.65 -15.96 4.14
N ASN A 162 12.36 -16.45 3.13
CA ASN A 162 12.33 -17.84 2.71
C ASN A 162 12.71 -18.79 3.86
N GLU A 163 13.78 -18.49 4.61
CA GLU A 163 14.18 -19.29 5.77
C GLU A 163 13.02 -19.47 6.78
N LYS A 164 12.35 -18.37 7.14
CA LYS A 164 11.26 -18.38 8.11
C LYS A 164 10.01 -19.08 7.57
N VAL A 165 9.59 -18.77 6.35
CA VAL A 165 8.37 -19.32 5.76
C VAL A 165 8.52 -20.82 5.49
N MET A 166 9.70 -21.27 5.04
CA MET A 166 9.96 -22.68 4.82
C MET A 166 10.02 -23.47 6.14
N ALA A 167 10.55 -22.89 7.21
CA ALA A 167 10.47 -23.49 8.54
C ALA A 167 9.02 -23.65 9.01
N MET A 168 8.18 -22.62 8.85
CA MET A 168 6.74 -22.70 9.17
C MET A 168 6.02 -23.78 8.35
N ARG A 169 6.30 -23.86 7.05
CA ARG A 169 5.70 -24.89 6.18
C ARG A 169 6.17 -26.30 6.52
N ALA A 170 7.43 -26.46 6.94
CA ALA A 170 7.95 -27.74 7.44
C ALA A 170 7.29 -28.19 8.76
N GLU A 171 6.84 -27.25 9.59
CA GLU A 171 5.98 -27.51 10.76
C GLU A 171 4.54 -27.88 10.35
N GLY A 172 4.17 -27.70 9.08
CA GLY A 172 2.82 -27.96 8.56
C GLY A 172 1.89 -26.74 8.62
N LEU A 173 2.43 -25.53 8.86
CA LEU A 173 1.63 -24.31 8.90
C LEU A 173 1.26 -23.84 7.50
N ASN A 174 0.00 -23.42 7.35
CA ASN A 174 -0.50 -22.83 6.11
C ASN A 174 -0.17 -21.33 6.07
N VAL A 175 1.01 -21.00 5.54
CA VAL A 175 1.51 -19.62 5.42
C VAL A 175 1.77 -19.30 3.96
N THR A 176 1.24 -18.17 3.51
CA THR A 176 1.43 -17.65 2.16
C THR A 176 1.70 -16.15 2.22
N SER A 177 2.71 -15.68 1.51
CA SER A 177 2.89 -14.25 1.31
C SER A 177 2.11 -13.78 0.10
N VAL A 178 1.63 -12.54 0.14
CA VAL A 178 1.08 -11.84 -1.02
C VAL A 178 1.96 -10.64 -1.34
N THR A 179 2.28 -10.43 -2.62
CA THR A 179 3.08 -9.27 -3.07
C THR A 179 2.57 -8.75 -4.40
N VAL A 180 2.71 -7.44 -4.64
CA VAL A 180 2.41 -6.85 -5.95
C VAL A 180 3.52 -7.29 -6.92
N PRO A 181 3.21 -7.98 -8.03
CA PRO A 181 4.21 -8.51 -8.97
C PRO A 181 4.75 -7.43 -9.91
N ARG A 182 4.86 -6.20 -9.43
CA ARG A 182 5.56 -5.09 -10.08
C ARG A 182 5.97 -4.11 -9.00
N SER A 183 6.80 -3.13 -9.36
CA SER A 183 7.02 -1.99 -8.47
C SER A 183 5.69 -1.29 -8.18
N GLY A 184 5.31 -1.23 -6.91
CA GLY A 184 4.13 -0.50 -6.45
C GLY A 184 4.50 0.94 -6.11
N GLY A 185 3.50 1.81 -6.02
CA GLY A 185 3.68 3.24 -5.77
C GLY A 185 2.84 4.12 -6.71
N GLY A 186 2.96 5.42 -6.53
CA GLY A 186 2.15 6.40 -7.25
C GLY A 186 2.74 6.80 -8.61
N VAL A 187 1.89 7.33 -9.47
CA VAL A 187 2.31 8.12 -10.65
C VAL A 187 2.28 9.60 -10.26
N GLY A 188 3.30 10.33 -10.69
CA GLY A 188 3.49 11.75 -10.41
C GLY A 188 3.76 12.56 -11.67
N GLY A 189 3.27 13.80 -11.68
CA GLY A 189 3.34 14.72 -12.83
C GLY A 189 2.39 15.89 -12.62
N LEU A 190 2.39 16.90 -13.51
CA LEU A 190 1.53 18.08 -13.34
C LEU A 190 0.03 17.79 -13.38
N SER A 191 -0.38 16.70 -14.04
CA SER A 191 -1.77 16.23 -14.08
C SER A 191 -2.22 15.53 -12.78
N THR A 192 -1.31 15.34 -11.83
CA THR A 192 -1.57 14.73 -10.51
C THR A 192 -1.15 15.69 -9.40
N ASP A 193 -1.48 15.42 -8.15
CA ASP A 193 -0.96 16.19 -7.00
C ASP A 193 0.32 15.60 -6.40
N ASN A 194 0.90 14.61 -7.09
CA ASN A 194 2.01 13.80 -6.62
C ASN A 194 3.33 14.28 -7.25
N PHE A 195 3.91 15.30 -6.62
CA PHE A 195 5.24 15.86 -6.91
C PHE A 195 5.84 16.40 -5.60
N PHE A 196 6.93 17.17 -5.66
CA PHE A 196 7.63 17.68 -4.46
C PHE A 196 6.69 18.40 -3.46
N ARG A 197 7.10 18.47 -2.18
CA ARG A 197 6.28 18.96 -1.07
C ARG A 197 6.99 20.06 -0.27
N THR A 198 7.06 21.24 -0.86
CA THR A 198 7.50 22.49 -0.20
C THR A 198 6.43 23.57 -0.38
N PRO A 199 6.48 24.72 0.33
CA PRO A 199 5.44 25.75 0.25
C PRO A 199 5.04 26.18 -1.17
N ALA A 200 5.98 26.51 -2.05
CA ALA A 200 5.67 26.87 -3.45
C ALA A 200 5.05 25.70 -4.22
N TRP A 201 5.47 24.47 -3.96
CA TRP A 201 4.85 23.30 -4.59
C TRP A 201 3.44 23.02 -4.02
N MET A 202 3.14 23.40 -2.77
CA MET A 202 1.79 23.33 -2.22
C MET A 202 0.86 24.39 -2.83
N GLU A 203 1.37 25.59 -3.11
CA GLU A 203 0.66 26.61 -3.90
C GLU A 203 0.37 26.10 -5.32
N LEU A 204 1.35 25.48 -5.98
CA LEU A 204 1.21 24.90 -7.31
C LEU A 204 0.06 23.88 -7.39
N ARG A 205 -0.15 23.06 -6.34
CA ARG A 205 -1.28 22.11 -6.25
C ARG A 205 -2.65 22.77 -6.30
N GLN A 206 -2.77 24.03 -5.87
CA GLN A 206 -4.05 24.73 -5.87
C GLN A 206 -4.46 25.23 -7.27
N LEU A 207 -3.54 25.21 -8.23
CA LEU A 207 -3.80 25.62 -9.60
C LEU A 207 -4.36 24.46 -10.43
N ASP A 208 -5.12 24.78 -11.46
CA ASP A 208 -5.48 23.83 -12.52
C ASP A 208 -4.27 23.49 -13.40
N PHE A 209 -4.43 22.55 -14.34
CA PHE A 209 -3.32 22.09 -15.18
C PHE A 209 -2.64 23.22 -15.97
N GLU A 210 -3.44 24.13 -16.54
CA GLU A 210 -2.90 25.27 -17.31
C GLU A 210 -2.16 26.25 -16.41
N GLY A 211 -2.72 26.58 -15.24
CA GLY A 211 -2.08 27.42 -14.23
C GLY A 211 -0.76 26.82 -13.74
N ARG A 212 -0.73 25.50 -13.50
CA ARG A 212 0.50 24.78 -13.13
C ARG A 212 1.57 24.88 -14.22
N LEU A 213 1.20 24.64 -15.47
CA LEU A 213 2.12 24.70 -16.60
C LEU A 213 2.69 26.12 -16.80
N ASN A 214 1.84 27.14 -16.68
CA ASN A 214 2.26 28.53 -16.75
C ASN A 214 3.20 28.89 -15.57
N ALA A 215 2.90 28.42 -14.36
CA ALA A 215 3.72 28.68 -13.18
C ALA A 215 5.12 28.06 -13.27
N ILE A 216 5.27 26.82 -13.78
CA ILE A 216 6.62 26.22 -13.94
C ILE A 216 7.46 26.87 -15.05
N ARG A 217 6.83 27.65 -15.94
CA ARG A 217 7.45 28.42 -17.03
C ARG A 217 7.77 29.86 -16.63
N ASP A 218 7.09 30.39 -15.62
CA ASP A 218 7.43 31.68 -15.03
C ASP A 218 8.80 31.60 -14.34
N ALA A 219 9.71 32.52 -14.69
CA ALA A 219 11.10 32.43 -14.26
C ALA A 219 11.26 32.56 -12.73
N ASP A 220 10.52 33.49 -12.12
CA ASP A 220 10.61 33.76 -10.67
C ASP A 220 9.98 32.62 -9.87
N TYR A 221 8.82 32.12 -10.31
CA TYR A 221 8.15 31.00 -9.69
C TYR A 221 8.98 29.70 -9.82
N ARG A 222 9.51 29.42 -11.01
CA ARG A 222 10.39 28.27 -11.25
C ARG A 222 11.62 28.32 -10.36
N GLN A 223 12.24 29.49 -10.19
CA GLN A 223 13.41 29.64 -9.32
C GLN A 223 13.06 29.35 -7.85
N ARG A 224 11.90 29.81 -7.37
CA ARG A 224 11.39 29.45 -6.03
C ARG A 224 11.23 27.94 -5.87
N LEU A 225 10.59 27.26 -6.83
CA LEU A 225 10.40 25.81 -6.81
C LEU A 225 11.73 25.05 -6.70
N ILE A 226 12.76 25.53 -7.41
CA ILE A 226 14.11 24.92 -7.41
C ILE A 226 14.78 25.12 -6.05
N VAL A 227 14.82 26.37 -5.54
CA VAL A 227 15.50 26.71 -4.29
C VAL A 227 14.92 25.93 -3.11
N GLU A 228 13.60 25.94 -2.94
CA GLU A 228 12.95 25.27 -1.81
C GLU A 228 13.22 23.76 -1.79
N VAL A 229 13.31 23.13 -2.96
CA VAL A 229 13.62 21.69 -3.05
C VAL A 229 15.10 21.42 -2.79
N LYS A 230 16.02 22.26 -3.28
CA LYS A 230 17.46 22.15 -2.98
C LYS A 230 17.74 22.28 -1.48
N GLU A 231 17.00 23.14 -0.78
CA GLU A 231 17.11 23.33 0.67
C GLU A 231 16.72 22.08 1.49
N GLN A 232 15.94 21.15 0.92
CA GLN A 232 15.61 19.88 1.58
C GLN A 232 16.81 18.92 1.70
N GLY A 233 17.87 19.11 0.90
CA GLY A 233 19.12 18.37 1.00
C GLY A 233 19.00 16.86 0.68
N GLN A 234 19.72 16.02 1.44
CA GLN A 234 19.86 14.60 1.12
C GLN A 234 18.54 13.79 1.05
N PRO A 235 17.55 13.99 1.94
CA PRO A 235 16.29 13.24 1.89
C PRO A 235 15.56 13.32 0.54
N VAL A 236 15.55 14.49 -0.11
CA VAL A 236 14.90 14.61 -1.43
C VAL A 236 15.70 13.89 -2.51
N LEU A 237 17.04 13.94 -2.45
CA LEU A 237 17.90 13.22 -3.37
C LEU A 237 17.66 11.70 -3.29
N GLU A 238 17.62 11.14 -2.08
CA GLU A 238 17.29 9.72 -1.86
C GLU A 238 15.90 9.35 -2.40
N GLY A 239 14.90 10.21 -2.21
CA GLY A 239 13.56 10.01 -2.76
C GLY A 239 13.56 9.92 -4.30
N THR A 240 14.30 10.79 -4.97
CA THR A 240 14.34 10.85 -6.44
C THR A 240 15.08 9.68 -7.10
N LYS A 241 15.82 8.86 -6.34
CA LYS A 241 16.34 7.57 -6.83
C LYS A 241 15.24 6.56 -7.15
N ARG A 242 14.02 6.80 -6.66
CA ARG A 242 12.84 5.94 -6.88
C ARG A 242 11.84 6.50 -7.89
N TRP A 243 12.15 7.62 -8.54
CA TRP A 243 11.25 8.27 -9.50
C TRP A 243 11.74 7.96 -10.91
N PHE A 244 10.90 7.40 -11.76
CA PHE A 244 11.29 6.96 -13.10
C PHE A 244 10.41 7.62 -14.14
N TRP A 245 11.00 8.42 -15.03
CA TRP A 245 10.24 8.98 -16.15
C TRP A 245 9.71 7.85 -17.04
N MET A 246 8.41 7.90 -17.31
CA MET A 246 7.70 6.82 -18.00
C MET A 246 7.85 6.89 -19.53
N GLY A 247 8.56 7.89 -20.04
CA GLY A 247 8.75 8.14 -21.47
C GLY A 247 7.60 8.92 -22.11
N ASP A 248 7.77 9.26 -23.38
CA ASP A 248 6.84 9.99 -24.24
C ASP A 248 6.24 9.12 -25.36
N ALA A 249 6.56 7.83 -25.38
CA ALA A 249 6.00 6.86 -26.31
C ALA A 249 4.51 6.60 -26.03
N GLU A 250 3.81 5.97 -26.99
CA GLU A 250 2.39 5.60 -26.84
C GLU A 250 2.14 4.71 -25.62
N ARG A 251 3.11 3.84 -25.26
CA ARG A 251 3.06 2.99 -24.08
C ARG A 251 4.05 3.49 -23.02
N PRO A 252 3.59 3.80 -21.79
CA PRO A 252 4.48 4.18 -20.70
C PRO A 252 5.36 3.00 -20.23
N CYS A 253 6.61 3.30 -19.89
CA CYS A 253 7.58 2.32 -19.39
C CYS A 253 7.53 2.22 -17.85
N TYR A 254 7.02 1.11 -17.34
CA TYR A 254 6.99 0.82 -15.90
C TYR A 254 8.25 0.08 -15.41
N THR A 255 9.06 -0.46 -16.32
CA THR A 255 10.16 -1.40 -16.06
C THR A 255 11.54 -0.78 -16.18
N GLN A 256 11.63 0.56 -16.13
CA GLN A 256 12.89 1.29 -16.15
C GLN A 256 13.91 0.70 -15.15
N ALA A 257 15.15 0.54 -15.59
CA ALA A 257 16.26 0.10 -14.74
C ALA A 257 16.63 1.19 -13.71
N LEU A 258 17.29 0.80 -12.61
CA LEU A 258 17.61 1.69 -11.50
C LEU A 258 18.50 2.89 -11.91
N ASP A 259 19.33 2.71 -12.94
CA ASP A 259 20.19 3.74 -13.53
C ASP A 259 19.42 4.77 -14.39
N LYS A 260 18.10 4.59 -14.56
CA LYS A 260 17.20 5.52 -15.26
C LYS A 260 16.32 6.34 -14.31
N SER A 261 16.62 6.33 -13.01
CA SER A 261 15.92 7.17 -12.04
C SER A 261 16.14 8.67 -12.32
N LEU A 262 15.23 9.52 -11.86
CA LEU A 262 15.34 10.98 -11.95
C LEU A 262 16.66 11.47 -11.36
N TYR A 263 17.09 10.87 -10.25
CA TYR A 263 18.41 11.14 -9.65
C TYR A 263 19.56 10.83 -10.63
N ALA A 264 19.55 9.66 -11.27
CA ALA A 264 20.60 9.28 -12.21
C ALA A 264 20.57 10.14 -13.49
N MET A 265 19.39 10.48 -13.99
CA MET A 265 19.21 11.41 -15.11
C MET A 265 19.79 12.80 -14.79
N ALA A 266 19.53 13.30 -13.58
CA ALA A 266 20.03 14.60 -13.13
C ALA A 266 21.56 14.61 -12.99
N GLN A 267 22.14 13.54 -12.42
CA GLN A 267 23.60 13.38 -12.37
C GLN A 267 24.24 13.37 -13.76
N ALA A 268 23.63 12.68 -14.73
CA ALA A 268 24.14 12.65 -16.10
C ALA A 268 24.05 14.01 -16.82
N ALA A 269 23.12 14.87 -16.41
CA ALA A 269 22.91 16.20 -16.96
C ALA A 269 23.64 17.32 -16.18
N ASP A 270 24.37 16.99 -15.10
CA ASP A 270 24.94 17.96 -14.15
C ASP A 270 23.88 18.91 -13.56
N GLU A 271 22.69 18.37 -13.28
CA GLU A 271 21.51 19.07 -12.76
C GLU A 271 21.13 18.56 -11.36
N HIS A 272 20.36 19.36 -10.61
CA HIS A 272 19.62 18.85 -9.46
C HIS A 272 18.35 18.11 -9.94
N PRO A 273 17.88 17.04 -9.26
CA PRO A 273 16.68 16.29 -9.67
C PRO A 273 15.43 17.16 -9.94
N VAL A 274 15.25 18.25 -9.19
CA VAL A 274 14.15 19.20 -9.41
C VAL A 274 14.26 19.94 -10.75
N GLU A 275 15.47 20.27 -11.19
CA GLU A 275 15.73 20.97 -12.45
C GLU A 275 15.45 20.03 -13.63
N THR A 276 15.94 18.79 -13.54
CA THR A 276 15.65 17.72 -14.51
C THR A 276 14.15 17.43 -14.59
N TRP A 277 13.46 17.34 -13.44
CA TRP A 277 12.02 17.12 -13.40
C TRP A 277 11.27 18.26 -14.11
N LEU A 278 11.60 19.51 -13.78
CA LEU A 278 10.98 20.70 -14.38
C LEU A 278 11.29 20.82 -15.87
N ARG A 279 12.49 20.44 -16.32
CA ARG A 279 12.90 20.43 -17.74
C ARG A 279 12.09 19.41 -18.54
N ILE A 280 12.07 18.15 -18.12
CA ILE A 280 11.29 17.08 -18.78
C ILE A 280 9.79 17.42 -18.79
N THR A 281 9.29 17.96 -17.69
CA THR A 281 7.89 18.40 -17.58
C THR A 281 7.58 19.51 -18.58
N ASP A 282 8.45 20.51 -18.73
CA ASP A 282 8.23 21.59 -19.70
C ASP A 282 8.35 21.12 -21.16
N GLU A 283 9.38 20.33 -21.49
CA GLU A 283 9.63 19.74 -22.82
C GLU A 283 8.42 18.92 -23.32
N THR A 284 7.68 18.30 -22.40
CA THR A 284 6.48 17.50 -22.70
C THR A 284 5.17 18.28 -22.63
N ASN A 285 5.21 19.60 -22.46
CA ASN A 285 4.05 20.48 -22.21
C ASN A 285 3.23 20.03 -21.00
N GLY A 286 3.90 19.70 -19.90
CA GLY A 286 3.30 19.27 -18.64
C GLY A 286 2.81 17.82 -18.61
N ARG A 287 2.99 17.06 -19.70
CA ARG A 287 2.47 15.68 -19.83
C ARG A 287 3.42 14.60 -19.29
N ALA A 288 4.63 14.96 -18.87
CA ALA A 288 5.55 13.99 -18.28
C ALA A 288 4.95 13.35 -17.03
N LEU A 289 5.03 12.02 -16.99
CA LEU A 289 4.68 11.21 -15.85
C LEU A 289 5.91 10.46 -15.33
N PHE A 290 5.99 10.35 -14.01
CA PHE A 290 7.04 9.67 -13.28
C PHE A 290 6.40 8.58 -12.42
N HIS A 291 6.85 7.35 -12.59
CA HIS A 291 6.51 6.27 -11.67
C HIS A 291 7.36 6.43 -10.41
N MET A 292 6.73 6.76 -9.29
CA MET A 292 7.35 6.93 -7.98
C MET A 292 7.24 5.62 -7.20
N ARG A 293 8.23 4.74 -7.39
CA ARG A 293 8.23 3.38 -6.83
C ARG A 293 8.38 3.42 -5.31
N GLY A 294 7.35 2.99 -4.59
CA GLY A 294 7.35 2.90 -3.13
C GLY A 294 7.98 1.62 -2.59
N PHE A 295 7.75 0.50 -3.28
CA PHE A 295 8.22 -0.84 -2.93
C PHE A 295 8.33 -1.71 -4.19
N ASN A 296 8.98 -2.86 -4.07
CA ASN A 296 9.36 -3.71 -5.19
C ASN A 296 10.13 -2.90 -6.26
N VAL A 297 10.98 -1.97 -5.83
CA VAL A 297 11.66 -0.96 -6.68
C VAL A 297 12.60 -1.62 -7.68
N ASN A 298 13.36 -2.63 -7.22
CA ASN A 298 14.22 -3.45 -8.05
C ASN A 298 13.44 -4.66 -8.57
N LEU A 299 13.27 -4.75 -9.89
CA LEU A 299 12.53 -5.85 -10.51
C LEU A 299 13.30 -7.17 -10.42
N ASP A 300 14.64 -7.16 -10.45
CA ASP A 300 15.43 -8.38 -10.32
C ASP A 300 15.20 -9.03 -8.94
N SER A 301 15.22 -8.22 -7.88
CA SER A 301 14.89 -8.69 -6.52
C SER A 301 13.42 -9.09 -6.37
N LEU A 302 12.52 -8.49 -7.16
CA LEU A 302 11.11 -8.88 -7.18
C LEU A 302 10.91 -10.22 -7.88
N GLU A 303 11.65 -10.48 -8.96
CA GLU A 303 11.66 -11.78 -9.65
C GLU A 303 12.01 -12.91 -8.68
N GLU A 304 13.06 -12.72 -7.88
CA GLU A 304 13.44 -13.67 -6.84
C GLU A 304 12.31 -13.92 -5.84
N LEU A 305 11.58 -12.88 -5.44
CA LEU A 305 10.46 -13.01 -4.49
C LEU A 305 9.27 -13.76 -5.09
N ILE A 306 8.82 -13.37 -6.30
CA ILE A 306 7.60 -13.93 -6.92
C ILE A 306 7.80 -15.34 -7.48
N THR A 307 9.04 -15.81 -7.61
CA THR A 307 9.37 -17.18 -8.03
C THR A 307 9.50 -18.15 -6.85
N THR A 308 9.42 -17.66 -5.61
CA THR A 308 9.35 -18.54 -4.43
C THR A 308 8.07 -19.37 -4.43
N GLU A 309 8.12 -20.54 -3.80
CA GLU A 309 6.94 -21.43 -3.69
C GLU A 309 5.87 -20.92 -2.70
N TRP A 310 6.16 -19.83 -1.98
CA TRP A 310 5.33 -19.33 -0.90
C TRP A 310 4.80 -17.92 -1.10
N ALA A 311 5.29 -17.18 -2.09
CA ALA A 311 4.71 -15.90 -2.48
C ALA A 311 3.68 -16.09 -3.60
N MET A 312 2.54 -15.43 -3.46
CA MET A 312 1.53 -15.31 -4.51
C MET A 312 1.46 -13.87 -5.02
N PRO A 313 1.37 -13.67 -6.34
CA PRO A 313 1.02 -12.36 -6.88
C PRO A 313 -0.36 -11.89 -6.39
N GLY A 314 -0.44 -10.66 -5.89
CA GLY A 314 -1.67 -10.08 -5.32
C GLY A 314 -1.48 -8.62 -4.89
N LEU A 315 -2.16 -8.20 -3.82
CA LEU A 315 -2.06 -6.85 -3.21
C LEU A 315 -2.37 -5.66 -4.14
N GLY A 316 -3.18 -5.85 -5.18
CA GLY A 316 -3.60 -4.73 -6.03
C GLY A 316 -4.39 -3.69 -5.23
N ASP A 317 -3.85 -2.48 -5.10
CA ASP A 317 -4.51 -1.32 -4.47
C ASP A 317 -5.48 -0.65 -5.45
N ALA A 318 -6.55 -1.37 -5.78
CA ALA A 318 -7.43 -1.01 -6.88
C ALA A 318 -8.51 -0.02 -6.48
N GLY A 319 -8.34 1.23 -6.95
CA GLY A 319 -9.36 2.27 -6.85
C GLY A 319 -9.35 3.05 -5.55
N ALA A 320 -8.38 2.82 -4.66
CA ALA A 320 -8.27 3.56 -3.41
C ALA A 320 -7.55 4.91 -3.59
N HIS A 321 -6.74 5.04 -4.64
CA HIS A 321 -5.98 6.24 -4.99
C HIS A 321 -6.26 6.72 -6.42
N VAL A 322 -7.53 6.93 -6.76
CA VAL A 322 -8.03 7.16 -8.15
C VAL A 322 -7.23 8.21 -8.94
N SER A 323 -6.70 9.24 -8.26
CA SER A 323 -5.90 10.30 -8.88
C SER A 323 -4.42 9.96 -9.12
N GLN A 324 -3.89 8.88 -8.53
CA GLN A 324 -2.45 8.57 -8.47
C GLN A 324 -2.10 7.14 -8.88
N MET A 325 -2.95 6.16 -8.59
CA MET A 325 -2.74 4.75 -8.90
C MET A 325 -4.04 3.95 -8.88
N ILE A 326 -4.11 2.92 -9.72
CA ILE A 326 -5.26 2.00 -9.77
C ILE A 326 -4.86 0.54 -9.60
N ASP A 327 -3.57 0.19 -9.64
CA ASP A 327 -2.94 -1.13 -9.42
C ASP A 327 -3.62 -2.42 -9.95
N SER A 328 -4.75 -2.33 -10.63
CA SER A 328 -5.56 -3.41 -11.19
C SER A 328 -4.90 -4.07 -12.39
N GLY A 329 -3.94 -3.38 -13.00
CA GLY A 329 -3.13 -3.89 -14.10
C GLY A 329 -2.06 -4.90 -13.70
N TRP A 330 -1.95 -5.30 -12.42
CA TRP A 330 -0.91 -6.24 -11.98
C TRP A 330 -0.98 -7.59 -12.70
N SER A 331 -2.18 -8.11 -12.97
CA SER A 331 -2.37 -9.39 -13.67
C SER A 331 -1.90 -9.30 -15.12
N THR A 332 -2.26 -8.22 -15.82
CA THR A 332 -1.76 -7.92 -17.17
C THR A 332 -0.25 -7.66 -17.17
N PHE A 333 0.31 -7.10 -16.09
CA PHE A 333 1.75 -6.94 -15.95
C PHE A 333 2.47 -8.28 -15.87
N ILE A 334 1.94 -9.27 -15.11
CA ILE A 334 2.46 -10.63 -15.13
C ILE A 334 2.49 -11.19 -16.55
N LEU A 335 1.37 -11.13 -17.26
CA LEU A 335 1.29 -11.70 -18.60
C LEU A 335 2.23 -11.00 -19.60
N SER A 336 2.36 -9.67 -19.49
CA SER A 336 3.11 -8.88 -20.47
C SER A 336 4.58 -8.73 -20.17
N HIS A 337 4.99 -8.61 -18.91
CA HIS A 337 6.39 -8.46 -18.51
C HIS A 337 6.98 -9.82 -18.14
N TRP A 338 6.51 -10.41 -17.03
CA TRP A 338 7.09 -11.65 -16.50
C TRP A 338 6.99 -12.79 -17.51
N HIS A 339 5.79 -13.11 -18.00
CA HIS A 339 5.62 -14.25 -18.89
C HIS A 339 6.11 -14.03 -20.33
N ARG A 340 5.81 -12.88 -20.94
CA ARG A 340 6.12 -12.62 -22.36
C ARG A 340 7.54 -12.07 -22.57
N ASP A 341 7.96 -11.10 -21.76
CA ASP A 341 9.22 -10.37 -22.00
C ASP A 341 10.41 -11.03 -21.27
N SER A 342 10.20 -11.53 -20.04
CA SER A 342 11.26 -12.09 -19.19
C SER A 342 11.39 -13.62 -19.28
N GLY A 343 10.27 -14.36 -19.40
CA GLY A 343 10.23 -15.82 -19.59
C GLY A 343 9.84 -16.60 -18.34
#